data_AF-A0A925WJ66-F1
#
_entry.id   AF-A0A925WJ66-F1
#
_cell.length_a   1.000
_cell.length_b   1.000
_cell.length_c   1.000
_cell.angle_alpha   90.00
_cell.angle_beta   90.00
_cell.angle_gamma   90.00
#
_symmetry.space_group_name_H-M   'P 1'
#
loop_
_entity.id
_entity.type
_entity.pdbx_description
1 polymer ?
#
loop_
_entity_poly.entity_id
_entity_poly.type
_entity_poly.pdbx_seq_one_letter_code
_entity_poly.pdbx_strand_id
1 'polypeptide(L)'
;MNALQTRFDQRRLMLIVGSVIAIVFALLLSRGVLSSQSGDSMARYLPAYYGLPDTIAGYKVLAVMTSENTECIGIPGQQRLVIQVTEPDLDHYLSGDTYDVLQKAVAALGNSSTTIMITGPGADFETLVSENERWNQVRKQNGCFKLGGPIIIGTETTGKE
;
A
#
# COMPACT_ATOMS: atom_id res chain seq x y z
N MET A 1 -16.60 72.68 -15.52
CA MET A 1 -17.10 71.42 -16.11
C MET A 1 -16.21 70.18 -15.81
N ASN A 2 -15.43 70.14 -14.71
CA ASN A 2 -14.41 69.08 -14.52
C ASN A 2 -14.59 68.16 -13.28
N ALA A 3 -15.72 68.22 -12.57
CA ALA A 3 -15.86 67.49 -11.28
C ALA A 3 -16.58 66.13 -11.37
N LEU A 4 -17.10 65.75 -12.54
CA LEU A 4 -17.92 64.53 -12.70
C LEU A 4 -17.15 63.34 -13.30
N GLN A 5 -15.98 63.56 -13.90
CA GLN A 5 -15.20 62.50 -14.57
C GLN A 5 -14.52 61.53 -13.56
N THR A 6 -14.19 61.99 -12.36
CA THR A 6 -13.37 61.23 -11.39
C THR A 6 -14.13 60.17 -10.61
N ARG A 7 -15.47 60.24 -10.53
CA ARG A 7 -16.27 59.25 -9.78
C ARG A 7 -16.54 57.95 -10.55
N PHE A 8 -16.38 57.95 -11.87
CA PHE A 8 -16.65 56.77 -12.69
C PHE A 8 -15.48 55.76 -12.67
N ASP A 9 -14.26 56.23 -12.44
CA ASP A 9 -13.05 55.39 -12.46
C ASP A 9 -12.87 54.56 -11.16
N GLN A 10 -13.21 55.13 -10.00
CA GLN A 10 -13.05 54.42 -8.71
C GLN A 10 -13.94 53.17 -8.57
N ARG A 11 -15.13 53.16 -9.18
CA ARG A 11 -16.05 52.01 -9.10
C ARG A 11 -15.57 50.82 -9.91
N ARG A 12 -14.85 51.06 -11.02
CA ARG A 12 -14.28 49.99 -11.85
C ARG A 12 -13.03 49.39 -11.22
N LEU A 13 -12.21 50.22 -10.56
CA LEU A 13 -11.02 49.74 -9.85
C LEU A 13 -11.38 48.82 -8.67
N MET A 14 -12.42 49.14 -7.89
CA MET A 14 -12.84 48.32 -6.75
C MET A 14 -13.37 46.93 -7.14
N LEU A 15 -14.06 46.79 -8.28
CA LEU A 15 -14.55 45.48 -8.74
C LEU A 15 -13.43 44.53 -9.17
N ILE A 16 -12.37 45.06 -9.78
CA ILE A 16 -11.23 44.26 -10.25
C ILE A 16 -10.40 43.76 -9.06
N VAL A 17 -10.11 44.63 -8.08
CA VAL A 17 -9.33 44.25 -6.90
C VAL A 17 -10.06 43.21 -6.04
N GLY A 18 -11.39 43.33 -5.89
CA GLY A 18 -12.18 42.35 -5.15
C GLY A 18 -12.20 40.94 -5.78
N SER A 19 -12.23 40.87 -7.12
CA SER A 19 -12.22 39.59 -7.85
C SER A 19 -10.90 38.84 -7.71
N VAL A 20 -9.76 39.56 -7.78
CA VAL A 20 -8.43 38.96 -7.64
C VAL A 20 -8.22 38.40 -6.22
N ILE A 21 -8.69 39.10 -5.18
CA ILE A 21 -8.57 38.63 -3.79
C ILE A 21 -9.40 37.37 -3.57
N ALA A 22 -10.62 37.28 -4.13
CA ALA A 22 -11.45 36.08 -4.01
C ALA A 22 -10.84 34.85 -4.70
N ILE A 23 -10.19 35.02 -5.86
CA ILE A 23 -9.49 33.94 -6.58
C ILE A 23 -8.28 33.46 -5.78
N VAL A 24 -7.49 34.38 -5.22
CA VAL A 24 -6.32 34.04 -4.38
C VAL A 24 -6.77 33.33 -3.09
N PHE A 25 -7.86 33.76 -2.46
CA PHE A 25 -8.39 33.11 -1.25
C PHE A 25 -8.95 31.71 -1.54
N ALA A 26 -9.62 31.51 -2.70
CA ALA A 26 -10.07 30.18 -3.15
C ALA A 26 -8.91 29.23 -3.48
N LEU A 27 -7.81 29.74 -4.03
CA LEU A 27 -6.59 28.97 -4.31
C LEU A 27 -5.78 28.64 -3.03
N LEU A 28 -5.89 29.44 -1.98
CA LEU A 28 -5.24 29.19 -0.69
C LEU A 28 -6.02 28.20 0.19
N LEU A 29 -7.35 28.24 0.16
CA LEU A 29 -8.20 27.30 0.92
C LEU A 29 -8.20 25.87 0.34
N SER A 30 -7.81 25.68 -0.91
CA SER A 30 -7.74 24.36 -1.55
C SER A 30 -6.46 23.57 -1.23
N ARG A 31 -5.53 24.13 -0.43
CA ARG A 31 -4.26 23.47 -0.04
C ARG A 31 -4.26 22.82 1.36
N GLY A 32 -5.39 22.83 2.08
CA GLY A 32 -5.45 22.51 3.50
C GLY A 32 -5.86 21.08 3.89
N VAL A 33 -6.03 20.14 2.97
CA VAL A 33 -6.42 18.75 3.29
C VAL A 33 -5.33 17.79 2.83
N LEU A 34 -4.16 17.84 3.46
CA LEU A 34 -3.18 16.75 3.38
C LEU A 34 -3.40 15.80 4.56
N SER A 35 -4.16 14.75 4.27
CA SER A 35 -3.87 13.35 4.59
C SER A 35 -3.38 12.98 6.00
N SER A 36 -4.33 12.67 6.89
CA SER A 36 -4.10 11.83 8.08
C SER A 36 -4.71 10.43 7.90
N GLN A 37 -4.54 9.83 6.71
CA GLN A 37 -5.18 8.56 6.33
C GLN A 37 -4.22 7.36 6.28
N SER A 38 -2.97 7.50 6.77
CA SER A 38 -1.97 6.43 6.72
C SER A 38 -2.07 5.43 7.89
N GLY A 39 -2.50 5.88 9.08
CA GLY A 39 -2.53 5.03 10.29
C GLY A 39 -3.49 3.84 10.20
N ASP A 40 -4.72 4.06 9.73
CA ASP A 40 -5.69 2.98 9.51
C ASP A 40 -5.30 2.04 8.37
N SER A 41 -4.47 2.52 7.43
CA SER A 41 -4.06 1.70 6.29
C SER A 41 -3.10 0.59 6.71
N MET A 42 -2.16 0.89 7.61
CA MET A 42 -1.15 -0.07 8.06
C MET A 42 -1.72 -1.20 8.93
N ALA A 43 -2.70 -0.90 9.79
CA ALA A 43 -3.30 -1.90 10.67
C ALA A 43 -3.92 -3.08 9.90
N ARG A 44 -4.42 -2.83 8.69
CA ARG A 44 -5.02 -3.86 7.80
C ARG A 44 -4.01 -4.85 7.22
N TYR A 45 -2.72 -4.67 7.47
CA TYR A 45 -1.68 -5.63 7.09
C TYR A 45 -1.19 -6.47 8.27
N LEU A 46 -1.59 -6.15 9.51
CA LEU A 46 -1.12 -6.89 10.68
C LEU A 46 -1.80 -8.27 10.79
N PRO A 47 -1.06 -9.33 11.16
CA PRO A 47 -1.64 -10.66 11.38
C PRO A 47 -2.80 -10.65 12.37
N ALA A 48 -2.66 -9.90 13.47
CA ALA A 48 -3.69 -9.76 14.50
C ALA A 48 -5.05 -9.27 13.98
N TYR A 49 -5.07 -8.43 12.93
CA TYR A 49 -6.32 -7.94 12.31
C TYR A 49 -7.16 -9.09 11.74
N TYR A 50 -6.50 -10.16 11.30
CA TYR A 50 -7.12 -11.36 10.72
C TYR A 50 -7.20 -12.53 11.71
N GLY A 51 -6.90 -12.31 12.99
CA GLY A 51 -6.85 -13.37 14.00
C GLY A 51 -5.71 -14.36 13.80
N LEU A 52 -4.65 -13.97 13.08
CA LEU A 52 -3.47 -14.79 12.83
C LEU A 52 -2.37 -14.48 13.85
N PRO A 53 -1.52 -15.47 14.19
CA PRO A 53 -0.37 -15.23 15.03
C PRO A 53 0.71 -14.44 14.29
N ASP A 54 1.51 -13.67 15.03
CA ASP A 54 2.68 -12.95 14.47
C ASP A 54 3.85 -13.91 14.14
N THR A 55 3.71 -15.20 14.42
CA THR A 55 4.73 -16.24 14.18
C THR A 55 4.09 -17.55 13.76
N ILE A 56 4.65 -18.19 12.72
CA ILE A 56 4.20 -19.49 12.19
C ILE A 56 5.43 -20.38 12.02
N ALA A 57 5.41 -21.58 12.60
CA ALA A 57 6.53 -22.53 12.60
C ALA A 57 7.89 -21.92 13.04
N GLY A 58 7.85 -20.92 13.92
CA GLY A 58 9.04 -20.21 14.40
C GLY A 58 9.48 -19.00 13.54
N TYR A 59 8.81 -18.75 12.41
CA TYR A 59 9.11 -17.62 11.53
C TYR A 59 8.15 -16.46 11.73
N LYS A 60 8.67 -15.24 11.66
CA LYS A 60 7.89 -14.02 11.84
C LYS A 60 6.98 -13.78 10.64
N VAL A 61 5.70 -13.53 10.90
CA VAL A 61 4.75 -13.05 9.88
C VAL A 61 4.82 -11.53 9.88
N LEU A 62 5.38 -10.94 8.81
CA LEU A 62 5.51 -9.50 8.69
C LEU A 62 4.17 -8.84 8.34
N ALA A 63 3.45 -9.41 7.38
CA ALA A 63 2.23 -8.80 6.86
C ALA A 63 1.27 -9.84 6.29
N VAL A 64 0.00 -9.44 6.20
CA VAL A 64 -1.08 -10.18 5.55
C VAL A 64 -1.61 -9.33 4.40
N MET A 65 -1.44 -9.83 3.18
CA MET A 65 -1.99 -9.24 1.98
C MET A 65 -3.30 -9.95 1.61
N THR A 66 -4.33 -9.20 1.30
CA THR A 66 -5.66 -9.71 0.93
C THR A 66 -6.19 -8.94 -0.28
N SER A 67 -7.26 -9.43 -0.90
CA SER A 67 -7.95 -8.71 -1.99
C SER A 67 -8.49 -7.33 -1.57
N GLU A 68 -8.59 -7.05 -0.27
CA GLU A 68 -9.09 -5.77 0.25
C GLU A 68 -7.99 -4.71 0.37
N ASN A 69 -6.75 -5.13 0.63
CA ASN A 69 -5.63 -4.23 0.89
C ASN A 69 -4.56 -4.28 -0.21
N THR A 70 -4.59 -5.30 -1.08
CA THR A 70 -3.57 -5.54 -2.10
C THR A 70 -4.23 -5.87 -3.43
N GLU A 71 -3.88 -5.07 -4.42
CA GLU A 71 -4.36 -5.27 -5.79
C GLU A 71 -3.81 -6.56 -6.38
N CYS A 72 -4.57 -7.19 -7.25
CA CYS A 72 -4.15 -8.37 -8.03
C CYS A 72 -3.90 -9.64 -7.20
N ILE A 73 -4.46 -9.74 -5.99
CA ILE A 73 -4.69 -11.04 -5.35
C ILE A 73 -5.89 -11.69 -6.06
N GLY A 74 -5.61 -12.72 -6.84
CA GLY A 74 -6.48 -13.19 -7.93
C GLY A 74 -7.82 -13.79 -7.51
N ILE A 75 -8.03 -14.07 -6.22
CA ILE A 75 -9.23 -14.73 -5.71
C ILE A 75 -9.76 -13.98 -4.48
N PRO A 76 -11.05 -13.59 -4.45
CA PRO A 76 -11.68 -13.05 -3.24
C PRO A 76 -11.54 -14.00 -2.05
N GLY A 77 -11.14 -13.47 -0.89
CA GLY A 77 -10.91 -14.27 0.32
C GLY A 77 -9.56 -14.99 0.36
N GLN A 78 -8.75 -14.91 -0.71
CA GLN A 78 -7.37 -15.35 -0.68
C GLN A 78 -6.54 -14.42 0.21
N GLN A 79 -5.72 -15.04 1.06
CA GLN A 79 -4.75 -14.36 1.89
C GLN A 79 -3.34 -14.73 1.41
N ARG A 80 -2.41 -13.79 1.50
CA ARG A 80 -1.00 -14.02 1.26
C ARG A 80 -0.23 -13.56 2.49
N LEU A 81 0.42 -14.50 3.17
CA LEU A 81 1.24 -14.22 4.34
C LEU A 81 2.65 -13.90 3.89
N VAL A 82 3.18 -12.78 4.36
CA VAL A 82 4.58 -12.42 4.16
C VAL A 82 5.37 -12.92 5.35
N ILE A 83 6.18 -13.95 5.14
CA ILE A 83 6.99 -14.58 6.18
C ILE A 83 8.44 -14.14 6.00
N GLN A 84 9.02 -13.63 7.09
CA GLN A 84 10.44 -13.29 7.15
C GLN A 84 11.24 -14.47 7.67
N VAL A 85 12.26 -14.84 6.91
CA VAL A 85 13.23 -15.87 7.28
C VAL A 85 14.52 -15.21 7.77
N THR A 86 15.35 -15.97 8.48
CA THR A 86 16.64 -15.51 8.99
C THR A 86 17.75 -15.63 7.96
N GLU A 87 17.53 -16.41 6.92
CA GLU A 87 18.54 -16.79 5.94
C GLU A 87 18.62 -15.78 4.79
N PRO A 88 19.81 -15.22 4.50
CA PRO A 88 19.98 -14.22 3.44
C PRO A 88 19.91 -14.82 2.03
N ASP A 89 20.32 -16.09 1.87
CA ASP A 89 20.25 -16.82 0.60
C ASP A 89 18.93 -17.60 0.52
N LEU A 90 17.90 -16.92 0.01
CA LEU A 90 16.57 -17.50 -0.13
C LEU A 90 16.53 -18.67 -1.10
N ASP A 91 17.29 -18.63 -2.20
CA ASP A 91 17.22 -19.68 -3.21
C ASP A 91 17.77 -20.99 -2.66
N HIS A 92 18.88 -20.93 -1.92
CA HIS A 92 19.40 -22.10 -1.21
C HIS A 92 18.44 -22.54 -0.10
N TYR A 93 17.93 -21.58 0.69
CA TYR A 93 17.05 -21.88 1.81
C TYR A 93 15.72 -22.54 1.41
N LEU A 94 15.15 -22.10 0.30
CA LEU A 94 13.90 -22.63 -0.26
C LEU A 94 14.09 -23.92 -1.05
N SER A 95 15.33 -24.33 -1.35
CA SER A 95 15.62 -25.59 -2.04
C SER A 95 15.50 -26.83 -1.15
N GLY A 96 15.39 -26.65 0.18
CA GLY A 96 15.14 -27.73 1.13
C GLY A 96 13.66 -27.91 1.50
N ASP A 97 13.39 -28.65 2.57
CA ASP A 97 12.03 -28.97 3.04
C ASP A 97 11.33 -27.77 3.72
N THR A 98 12.01 -26.65 3.90
CA THR A 98 11.49 -25.51 4.67
C THR A 98 10.20 -24.95 4.10
N TYR A 99 10.12 -24.83 2.77
CA TYR A 99 8.92 -24.32 2.12
C TYR A 99 7.72 -25.24 2.38
N ASP A 100 7.92 -26.56 2.32
CA ASP A 100 6.88 -27.55 2.61
C ASP A 100 6.45 -27.53 4.08
N VAL A 101 7.39 -27.34 5.01
CA VAL A 101 7.09 -27.19 6.44
C VAL A 101 6.24 -25.94 6.68
N LEU A 102 6.61 -24.81 6.07
CA LEU A 102 5.86 -23.56 6.15
C LEU A 102 4.46 -23.71 5.56
N GLN A 103 4.33 -24.32 4.38
CA GLN A 103 3.03 -24.59 3.78
C GLN A 103 2.13 -25.45 4.67
N LYS A 104 2.66 -26.52 5.25
CA LYS A 104 1.91 -27.38 6.18
C LYS A 104 1.47 -26.62 7.43
N ALA A 105 2.35 -25.79 7.99
CA ALA A 105 2.03 -24.99 9.16
C ALA A 105 0.94 -23.94 8.87
N VAL A 106 0.98 -23.31 7.70
CA VAL A 106 -0.06 -22.37 7.26
C VAL A 106 -1.37 -23.08 6.97
N ALA A 107 -1.33 -24.25 6.30
CA ALA A 107 -2.52 -25.05 6.06
C ALA A 107 -3.20 -25.50 7.37
N ALA A 108 -2.41 -25.77 8.42
CA ALA A 108 -2.92 -26.11 9.74
C ALA A 108 -3.68 -24.98 10.45
N LEU A 109 -3.57 -23.72 9.97
CA LEU A 109 -4.37 -22.60 10.47
C LEU A 109 -5.83 -22.65 9.98
N GLY A 110 -6.18 -23.62 9.12
CA GLY A 110 -7.56 -23.87 8.69
C GLY A 110 -8.04 -23.01 7.52
N ASN A 111 -7.17 -22.18 6.92
CA ASN A 111 -7.50 -21.40 5.73
C ASN A 111 -6.79 -21.94 4.48
N SER A 112 -7.52 -22.73 3.69
CA SER A 112 -7.03 -23.37 2.46
C SER A 112 -6.72 -22.39 1.32
N SER A 113 -7.13 -21.12 1.43
CA SER A 113 -6.85 -20.07 0.45
C SER A 113 -5.68 -19.18 0.87
N THR A 114 -4.82 -19.65 1.77
CA THR A 114 -3.65 -18.91 2.21
C THR A 114 -2.43 -19.29 1.39
N THR A 115 -1.78 -18.30 0.79
CA THR A 115 -0.50 -18.43 0.09
C THR A 115 0.61 -17.80 0.92
N ILE A 116 1.86 -18.15 0.64
CA ILE A 116 3.02 -17.67 1.38
C ILE A 116 3.92 -16.91 0.41
N MET A 117 4.39 -15.74 0.84
CA MET A 117 5.48 -15.00 0.23
C MET A 117 6.63 -14.95 1.24
N ILE A 118 7.82 -15.35 0.83
CA ILE A 118 8.98 -15.40 1.71
C ILE A 118 9.90 -14.23 1.41
N THR A 119 10.38 -13.57 2.45
CA THR A 119 11.35 -12.49 2.35
C THR A 119 12.52 -12.72 3.28
N GLY A 120 13.68 -12.20 2.87
CA GLY A 120 14.92 -12.36 3.59
C GLY A 120 15.02 -11.54 4.89
N PRO A 121 16.13 -11.72 5.62
CA PRO A 121 16.42 -10.94 6.81
C PRO A 121 16.55 -9.45 6.46
N GLY A 122 16.09 -8.59 7.38
CA GLY A 122 16.17 -7.13 7.22
C GLY A 122 14.99 -6.50 6.48
N ALA A 123 14.06 -7.30 5.94
CA ALA A 123 12.77 -6.79 5.50
C ALA A 123 12.02 -6.14 6.67
N ASP A 124 11.53 -4.92 6.43
CA ASP A 124 10.81 -4.10 7.40
C ASP A 124 9.33 -3.99 7.03
N PHE A 125 8.46 -3.96 8.04
CA PHE A 125 7.01 -3.90 7.87
C PHE A 125 6.56 -2.60 7.18
N GLU A 126 7.06 -1.46 7.63
CA GLU A 126 6.65 -0.15 7.10
C GLU A 126 7.07 0.01 5.63
N THR A 127 8.30 -0.41 5.32
CA THR A 127 8.84 -0.44 3.97
C THR A 127 8.03 -1.37 3.07
N LEU A 128 7.67 -2.56 3.55
CA LEU A 128 6.86 -3.52 2.80
C LEU A 128 5.46 -2.95 2.50
N VAL A 129 4.80 -2.38 3.50
CA VAL A 129 3.44 -1.82 3.35
C VAL A 129 3.48 -0.61 2.42
N SER A 130 4.41 0.32 2.61
CA SER A 130 4.54 1.51 1.76
C SER A 130 4.84 1.15 0.30
N GLU A 131 5.73 0.18 0.05
CA GLU A 131 5.97 -0.33 -1.30
C GLU A 131 4.75 -1.02 -1.89
N ASN A 132 4.04 -1.85 -1.13
CA ASN A 132 2.82 -2.49 -1.61
C ASN A 132 1.73 -1.46 -1.97
N GLU A 133 1.53 -0.44 -1.13
CA GLU A 133 0.60 0.66 -1.41
C GLU A 133 0.99 1.44 -2.66
N ARG A 134 2.29 1.73 -2.84
CA ARG A 134 2.82 2.35 -4.06
C ARG A 134 2.49 1.50 -5.28
N TRP A 135 2.76 0.20 -5.22
CA TRP A 135 2.45 -0.73 -6.32
C TRP A 135 0.95 -0.93 -6.54
N ASN A 136 0.12 -0.84 -5.51
CA ASN A 136 -1.34 -0.85 -5.66
C ASN A 136 -1.81 0.32 -6.52
N GLN A 137 -1.26 1.53 -6.31
CA GLN A 137 -1.61 2.68 -7.15
C GLN A 137 -1.20 2.46 -8.61
N VAL A 138 0.00 1.90 -8.84
CA VAL A 138 0.48 1.58 -10.19
C VAL A 138 -0.42 0.52 -10.85
N ARG A 139 -0.81 -0.53 -10.11
CA ARG A 139 -1.66 -1.62 -10.61
C ARG A 139 -3.10 -1.16 -10.89
N LYS A 140 -3.65 -0.24 -10.08
CA LYS A 140 -4.95 0.42 -10.36
C LYS A 140 -4.94 1.17 -11.69
N GLN A 141 -3.82 1.80 -12.03
CA GLN A 141 -3.69 2.58 -13.26
C GLN A 141 -3.37 1.73 -14.50
N ASN A 142 -2.55 0.70 -14.34
CA ASN A 142 -1.97 -0.05 -15.47
C ASN A 142 -2.52 -1.48 -15.63
N GLY A 143 -3.36 -1.93 -14.69
CA GLY A 143 -3.85 -3.31 -14.62
C GLY A 143 -2.81 -4.29 -14.06
N CYS A 144 -3.29 -5.50 -13.73
CA CYS A 144 -2.50 -6.55 -13.08
C CYS A 144 -1.56 -7.33 -14.01
N PHE A 145 -1.72 -7.22 -15.33
CA PHE A 145 -1.11 -8.13 -16.30
C PHE A 145 0.29 -7.73 -16.78
N LYS A 146 0.82 -6.57 -16.36
CA LYS A 146 2.05 -6.00 -16.94
C LYS A 146 3.24 -5.88 -15.99
N LEU A 147 3.06 -6.16 -14.71
CA LEU A 147 4.06 -5.88 -13.70
C LEU A 147 4.14 -7.09 -12.79
N GLY A 148 5.23 -7.87 -12.92
CA GLY A 148 5.67 -8.73 -11.81
C GLY A 148 5.67 -7.87 -10.56
N GLY A 149 5.07 -8.39 -9.47
CA GLY A 149 4.74 -7.61 -8.28
C GLY A 149 5.93 -6.87 -7.66
N PRO A 150 5.73 -6.14 -6.55
CA PRO A 150 6.86 -5.53 -5.83
C PRO A 150 7.99 -6.55 -5.69
N ILE A 151 9.16 -6.23 -6.24
CA ILE A 151 10.40 -6.98 -6.02
C ILE A 151 10.81 -6.68 -4.57
N ILE A 152 10.13 -7.30 -3.63
CA ILE A 152 10.68 -7.50 -2.31
C ILE A 152 11.66 -8.64 -2.51
N ILE A 153 12.91 -8.46 -2.10
CA ILE A 153 13.98 -9.46 -2.19
C ILE A 153 13.44 -10.76 -1.56
N GLY A 154 13.01 -11.68 -2.42
CA GLY A 154 11.96 -12.64 -2.09
C GLY A 154 11.54 -13.38 -3.35
N THR A 155 12.08 -14.58 -3.55
CA THR A 155 11.74 -15.45 -4.67
C THR A 155 10.28 -15.89 -4.49
N GLU A 156 9.35 -15.38 -5.30
CA GLU A 156 8.02 -15.99 -5.46
C GLU A 156 8.21 -17.33 -6.19
N THR A 157 8.39 -18.42 -5.45
CA THR A 157 8.31 -19.77 -6.02
C THR A 157 6.84 -20.08 -6.30
N THR A 158 6.38 -19.77 -7.50
CA THR A 158 5.19 -20.39 -8.05
C THR A 158 5.47 -21.90 -8.11
N GLY A 159 4.83 -22.66 -7.22
CA GLY A 159 4.85 -24.11 -7.27
C GLY A 159 4.46 -24.55 -8.67
N LYS A 160 5.38 -25.20 -9.37
CA LYS A 160 5.05 -25.94 -10.59
C LYS A 160 4.16 -27.10 -10.16
N GLU A 161 2.89 -27.07 -10.54
CA GLU A 161 2.10 -28.29 -10.74
C GLU A 161 2.74 -29.16 -11.84
#